data_AF-A0A968IGS7-F1
#
_entry.id   AF-A0A968IGS7-F1
#
_cell.length_a   1.000
_cell.length_b   1.000
_cell.length_c   1.000
_cell.angle_alpha   90.00
_cell.angle_beta   90.00
_cell.angle_gamma   90.00
#
_symmetry.space_group_name_H-M   'P 1'
#
loop_
_entity.id
_entity.type
_entity.pdbx_description
1 polymer ?
#
loop_
_entity_poly.entity_id
_entity_poly.type
_entity_poly.pdbx_seq_one_letter_code
_entity_poly.pdbx_strand_id
1 'polypeptide(L)'
;MAKIILTGRSPHESTVSTSSVCPYRGLNYFDRSPKDAQFFYGRTTLTDALLAKVRDSNFVAVLGASGSGKSSVVRAGLLFQLQLGQRLSGSQQWSQFIFRPGDKPLQNLAKVFLPSGVPDLVRADYFRKAQDLINTGAIGLTQLITAFETTRVILVIDQFEECFTLCRDDVERQQFFECLLGAVDRLDSKLCLVLTLRADFFDVAYHFYSTISKIR
;
A
#
# COMPACT_ATOMS: atom_id res chain seq x y z
N MET A 1 15.58 -8.54 -0.48
CA MET A 1 16.12 -7.23 -0.94
C MET A 1 14.95 -6.34 -1.40
N ALA A 2 14.83 -5.13 -0.84
CA ALA A 2 13.80 -4.16 -1.22
C ALA A 2 13.98 -3.72 -2.69
N LYS A 3 12.89 -3.66 -3.47
CA LYS A 3 12.94 -3.19 -4.87
C LYS A 3 12.20 -1.86 -5.00
N ILE A 4 12.88 -0.85 -5.53
CA ILE A 4 12.39 0.53 -5.71
C ILE A 4 11.95 0.74 -7.16
N ILE A 5 10.80 1.39 -7.36
CA ILE A 5 10.34 1.84 -8.68
C ILE A 5 10.16 3.36 -8.69
N LEU A 6 10.80 4.02 -9.65
CA LEU A 6 10.71 5.46 -9.88
C LEU A 6 9.63 5.78 -10.92
N THR A 7 8.74 6.71 -10.61
CA THR A 7 7.70 7.18 -11.54
C THR A 7 8.06 8.56 -12.10
N GLY A 8 8.68 8.63 -13.29
CA GLY A 8 8.81 9.90 -14.01
C GLY A 8 9.74 9.96 -15.23
N ARG A 9 9.16 10.20 -16.42
CA ARG A 9 9.50 11.30 -17.36
C ARG A 9 8.19 11.70 -18.07
N SER A 10 7.94 13.00 -18.19
CA SER A 10 6.79 13.58 -18.91
C SER A 10 7.18 13.87 -20.37
N PRO A 11 6.41 13.48 -21.39
CA PRO A 11 6.49 14.07 -22.72
C PRO A 11 5.29 15.00 -23.01
N HIS A 12 5.57 16.06 -23.77
CA HIS A 12 4.71 17.20 -24.13
C HIS A 12 3.45 16.87 -24.97
N GLU A 13 2.54 17.86 -25.00
CA GLU A 13 1.21 18.01 -25.63
C GLU A 13 1.04 17.62 -27.11
N SER A 14 -0.17 17.20 -27.49
CA SER A 14 -0.89 17.66 -28.71
C SER A 14 -2.41 17.41 -28.61
N THR A 15 -3.21 18.33 -29.15
CA THR A 15 -4.67 18.50 -29.05
C THR A 15 -5.47 17.78 -30.15
N VAL A 16 -6.60 17.13 -29.82
CA VAL A 16 -7.84 17.03 -30.64
C VAL A 16 -9.05 16.79 -29.71
N SER A 17 -10.14 17.54 -29.90
CA SER A 17 -11.39 17.50 -29.14
C SER A 17 -12.52 16.77 -29.89
N THR A 18 -13.20 15.81 -29.23
CA THR A 18 -14.66 15.55 -29.39
C THR A 18 -15.18 14.60 -28.30
N SER A 19 -16.33 14.96 -27.71
CA SER A 19 -17.14 14.30 -26.66
C SER A 19 -16.66 14.45 -25.19
N SER A 20 -17.53 15.06 -24.38
CA SER A 20 -17.23 15.70 -23.09
C SER A 20 -17.27 14.75 -21.89
N VAL A 21 -16.29 13.86 -21.79
CA VAL A 21 -15.90 13.29 -20.49
C VAL A 21 -14.44 13.65 -20.28
N CYS A 22 -14.19 14.59 -19.38
CA CYS A 22 -12.84 15.04 -19.05
C CYS A 22 -12.05 13.83 -18.48
N PRO A 23 -10.99 13.34 -19.16
CA PRO A 23 -10.30 12.09 -18.78
C PRO A 23 -9.36 12.26 -17.57
N TYR A 24 -9.24 13.47 -17.03
CA TYR A 24 -8.38 13.80 -15.90
C TYR A 24 -9.23 14.12 -14.66
N ARG A 25 -9.17 13.26 -13.64
CA ARG A 25 -9.86 13.47 -12.34
C ARG A 25 -9.15 14.45 -11.40
N GLY A 26 -8.32 15.37 -11.90
CA GLY A 26 -7.58 16.32 -11.05
C GLY A 26 -6.70 15.63 -10.00
N LEU A 27 -6.83 16.00 -8.72
CA LEU A 27 -6.11 15.43 -7.57
C LEU A 27 -6.67 14.08 -7.08
N ASN A 28 -7.80 13.62 -7.63
CA ASN A 28 -8.38 12.34 -7.24
C ASN A 28 -7.65 11.19 -7.95
N TYR A 29 -7.39 10.11 -7.20
CA TYR A 29 -6.79 8.91 -7.76
C TYR A 29 -7.84 8.08 -8.51
N PHE A 30 -7.37 7.32 -9.51
CA PHE A 30 -8.16 6.24 -10.10
C PHE A 30 -8.18 5.07 -9.10
N ASP A 31 -9.38 4.60 -8.73
CA ASP A 31 -9.52 3.53 -7.76
C ASP A 31 -9.56 2.15 -8.44
N ARG A 32 -9.62 1.07 -7.66
CA ARG A 32 -9.67 -0.33 -8.11
C ARG A 32 -10.98 -0.72 -8.83
N SER A 33 -11.75 0.23 -9.35
CA SER A 33 -13.04 -0.05 -10.00
C SER A 33 -12.85 -0.35 -11.49
N PRO A 34 -13.69 -1.23 -12.08
CA PRO A 34 -13.66 -1.47 -13.51
C PRO A 34 -13.87 -0.20 -14.32
N LYS A 35 -14.57 0.83 -13.80
CA LYS A 35 -14.80 2.11 -14.49
C LYS A 35 -13.54 2.98 -14.51
N ASP A 36 -12.76 2.99 -13.45
CA ASP A 36 -11.55 3.81 -13.34
C ASP A 36 -10.36 3.19 -14.07
N ALA A 37 -10.27 1.86 -14.09
CA ALA A 37 -9.24 1.14 -14.83
C ALA A 37 -9.30 1.41 -16.34
N GLN A 38 -10.50 1.64 -16.90
CA GLN A 38 -10.69 1.96 -18.33
C GLN A 38 -10.20 3.36 -18.69
N PHE A 39 -9.85 4.21 -17.72
CA PHE A 39 -9.29 5.53 -17.96
C PHE A 39 -7.80 5.61 -17.58
N PHE A 40 -7.24 4.53 -17.03
CA PHE A 40 -5.83 4.45 -16.65
C PHE A 40 -4.97 4.01 -17.84
N TYR A 41 -4.67 4.96 -18.73
CA TYR A 41 -3.84 4.72 -19.93
C TYR A 41 -2.38 5.15 -19.75
N GLY A 42 -1.49 4.61 -20.60
CA GLY A 42 -0.10 5.03 -20.70
C GLY A 42 0.86 4.54 -19.60
N ARG A 43 0.36 3.72 -18.65
CA ARG A 43 1.18 3.19 -17.54
C ARG A 43 1.25 1.67 -17.46
N THR A 44 0.88 0.98 -18.53
CA THR A 44 0.90 -0.49 -18.62
C THR A 44 2.26 -1.07 -18.29
N THR A 45 3.34 -0.52 -18.85
CA THR A 45 4.73 -0.95 -18.56
C THR A 45 5.10 -0.81 -17.09
N LEU A 46 4.65 0.26 -16.42
CA LEU A 46 4.89 0.48 -15.00
C LEU A 46 4.08 -0.51 -14.15
N THR A 47 2.84 -0.78 -14.52
CA THR A 47 2.00 -1.80 -13.88
C THR A 47 2.62 -3.19 -14.04
N ASP A 48 3.14 -3.54 -15.21
CA ASP A 48 3.82 -4.83 -15.45
C ASP A 48 5.10 -4.96 -14.64
N ALA A 49 5.88 -3.88 -14.54
CA ALA A 49 7.03 -3.84 -13.65
C ALA A 49 6.60 -4.06 -12.18
N LEU A 50 5.55 -3.40 -11.71
CA LEU A 50 5.02 -3.59 -10.34
C LEU A 50 4.56 -5.02 -10.09
N LEU A 51 3.83 -5.62 -11.04
CA LEU A 51 3.35 -7.00 -10.94
C LEU A 51 4.52 -7.98 -10.83
N ALA A 52 5.56 -7.81 -11.66
CA ALA A 52 6.77 -8.63 -11.59
C ALA A 52 7.48 -8.47 -10.23
N LYS A 53 7.56 -7.25 -9.70
CA LYS A 53 8.19 -7.00 -8.39
C LYS A 53 7.39 -7.63 -7.24
N VAL A 54 6.06 -7.51 -7.24
CA VAL A 54 5.19 -8.11 -6.22
C VAL A 54 5.21 -9.64 -6.26
N ARG A 55 5.40 -10.23 -7.45
CA ARG A 55 5.60 -11.68 -7.61
C ARG A 55 6.84 -12.16 -6.85
N ASP A 56 7.95 -11.47 -7.03
CA ASP A 56 9.27 -11.95 -6.62
C ASP A 56 9.77 -11.35 -5.29
N SER A 57 8.97 -10.54 -4.61
CA SER A 57 9.43 -9.79 -3.43
C SER A 57 8.29 -9.57 -2.42
N ASN A 58 8.64 -9.55 -1.14
CA ASN A 58 7.74 -9.26 -0.01
C ASN A 58 7.70 -7.76 0.37
N PHE A 59 8.49 -6.93 -0.32
CA PHE A 59 8.52 -5.49 -0.12
C PHE A 59 8.75 -4.74 -1.45
N VAL A 60 7.89 -3.78 -1.74
CA VAL A 60 7.96 -2.92 -2.94
C VAL A 60 7.69 -1.46 -2.58
N ALA A 61 8.57 -0.56 -3.00
CA ALA A 61 8.38 0.89 -2.81
C ALA A 61 8.15 1.59 -4.15
N VAL A 62 7.08 2.39 -4.24
CA VAL A 62 6.71 3.20 -5.40
C VAL A 62 7.00 4.66 -5.09
N LEU A 63 8.03 5.21 -5.76
CA LEU A 63 8.52 6.56 -5.51
C LEU A 63 8.16 7.52 -6.66
N GLY A 64 7.99 8.79 -6.32
CA GLY A 64 7.74 9.86 -7.29
C GLY A 64 7.19 11.13 -6.67
N ALA A 65 7.18 12.21 -7.43
CA ALA A 65 6.68 13.51 -6.98
C ALA A 65 5.21 13.44 -6.51
N SER A 66 4.78 14.44 -5.73
CA SER A 66 3.35 14.61 -5.46
C SER A 66 2.58 14.79 -6.76
N GLY A 67 1.37 14.23 -6.87
CA GLY A 67 0.59 14.25 -8.11
C GLY A 67 1.12 13.37 -9.25
N SER A 68 2.26 12.68 -9.09
CA SER A 68 2.82 11.82 -10.16
C SER A 68 2.00 10.55 -10.45
N GLY A 69 0.84 10.35 -9.82
CA GLY A 69 -0.04 9.20 -10.05
C GLY A 69 0.37 7.90 -9.35
N LYS A 70 1.17 7.95 -8.28
CA LYS A 70 1.57 6.77 -7.46
C LYS A 70 0.36 5.98 -6.95
N SER A 71 -0.57 6.67 -6.29
CA SER A 71 -1.78 6.04 -5.75
C SER A 71 -2.63 5.44 -6.87
N SER A 72 -2.75 6.11 -8.01
CA SER A 72 -3.48 5.59 -9.18
C SER A 72 -2.83 4.33 -9.77
N VAL A 73 -1.50 4.29 -9.93
CA VAL A 73 -0.84 3.09 -10.46
C VAL A 73 -0.94 1.91 -9.50
N VAL A 74 -0.88 2.16 -8.19
CA VAL A 74 -1.05 1.08 -7.21
C VAL A 74 -2.50 0.58 -7.19
N ARG A 75 -3.49 1.47 -7.23
CA ARG A 75 -4.92 1.10 -7.15
C ARG A 75 -5.47 0.56 -8.48
N ALA A 76 -5.54 1.40 -9.50
CA ALA A 76 -6.14 1.07 -10.80
C ALA A 76 -5.22 0.21 -11.69
N GLY A 77 -3.91 0.22 -11.42
CA GLY A 77 -2.94 -0.65 -12.07
C GLY A 77 -2.76 -1.96 -11.30
N LEU A 78 -1.94 -1.92 -10.24
CA LEU A 78 -1.49 -3.12 -9.54
C LEU A 78 -2.63 -3.91 -8.89
N LEU A 79 -3.38 -3.30 -7.95
CA LEU A 79 -4.43 -4.01 -7.19
C LEU A 79 -5.54 -4.53 -8.11
N PHE A 80 -5.98 -3.71 -9.07
CA PHE A 80 -6.96 -4.12 -10.07
C PHE A 80 -6.48 -5.33 -10.89
N GLN A 81 -5.24 -5.32 -11.40
CA GLN A 81 -4.71 -6.45 -12.17
C GLN A 81 -4.53 -7.71 -11.32
N LEU A 82 -4.15 -7.56 -10.04
CA LEU A 82 -4.09 -8.67 -9.11
C LEU A 82 -5.48 -9.27 -8.85
N GLN A 83 -6.50 -8.43 -8.72
CA GLN A 83 -7.89 -8.88 -8.56
C GLN A 83 -8.39 -9.65 -9.79
N LEU A 84 -7.99 -9.25 -11.00
CA LEU A 84 -8.35 -9.97 -12.22
C LEU A 84 -7.66 -11.33 -12.36
N GLY A 85 -6.44 -11.49 -11.83
CA GLY A 85 -5.68 -12.75 -11.91
C GLY A 85 -5.19 -13.13 -13.32
N GLN A 86 -5.38 -12.25 -14.31
CA GLN A 86 -5.07 -12.53 -15.72
C GLN A 86 -3.56 -12.44 -16.01
N ARG A 87 -2.87 -11.45 -15.42
CA ARG A 87 -1.43 -11.21 -15.62
C ARG A 87 -0.55 -11.94 -14.61
N LEU A 88 -1.12 -12.37 -13.49
CA LEU A 88 -0.45 -13.14 -12.45
C LEU A 88 -1.43 -14.20 -11.95
N SER A 89 -1.28 -15.43 -12.47
CA SER A 89 -2.19 -16.52 -12.15
C SER A 89 -2.26 -16.80 -10.65
N GLY A 90 -3.47 -16.95 -10.13
CA GLY A 90 -3.72 -17.19 -8.69
C GLY A 90 -3.82 -15.92 -7.85
N SER A 91 -3.45 -14.74 -8.37
CA SER A 91 -3.51 -13.51 -7.59
C SER A 91 -4.92 -13.04 -7.24
N GLN A 92 -5.93 -13.53 -7.96
CA GLN A 92 -7.35 -13.25 -7.66
C GLN A 92 -7.79 -13.84 -6.32
N GLN A 93 -7.03 -14.80 -5.77
CA GLN A 93 -7.26 -15.38 -4.45
C GLN A 93 -6.50 -14.64 -3.33
N TRP A 94 -5.63 -13.69 -3.69
CA TRP A 94 -4.85 -12.94 -2.70
C TRP A 94 -5.70 -11.89 -2.00
N SER A 95 -5.59 -11.80 -0.67
CA SER A 95 -6.22 -10.71 0.07
C SER A 95 -5.47 -9.41 -0.17
N GLN A 96 -6.21 -8.35 -0.45
CA GLN A 96 -5.65 -7.05 -0.78
C GLN A 96 -6.19 -5.98 0.17
N PHE A 97 -5.28 -5.30 0.84
CA PHE A 97 -5.58 -4.23 1.78
C PHE A 97 -4.87 -2.96 1.38
N ILE A 98 -5.50 -1.82 1.60
CA ILE A 98 -4.92 -0.51 1.35
C ILE A 98 -5.37 0.47 2.43
N PHE A 99 -4.44 1.24 2.97
CA PHE A 99 -4.73 2.30 3.92
C PHE A 99 -3.71 3.43 3.83
N ARG A 100 -3.99 4.51 4.55
CA ARG A 100 -3.06 5.61 4.78
C ARG A 100 -2.70 5.68 6.26
N PRO A 101 -1.43 5.95 6.61
CA PRO A 101 -1.00 6.01 8.01
C PRO A 101 -1.72 7.09 8.83
N GLY A 102 -1.90 8.30 8.27
CA GLY A 102 -2.42 9.44 9.01
C GLY A 102 -1.56 9.83 10.22
N ASP A 103 -2.20 10.49 11.18
CA ASP A 103 -1.61 10.89 12.47
C ASP A 103 -1.51 9.74 13.48
N LYS A 104 -2.35 8.70 13.32
CA LYS A 104 -2.44 7.51 14.16
C LYS A 104 -2.18 6.21 13.38
N PRO A 105 -0.91 5.93 12.98
CA PRO A 105 -0.58 4.84 12.07
C PRO A 105 -0.91 3.44 12.61
N LEU A 106 -0.68 3.15 13.89
CA LEU A 106 -1.03 1.86 14.50
C LEU A 106 -2.56 1.66 14.52
N GLN A 107 -3.29 2.71 14.88
CA GLN A 107 -4.75 2.67 14.88
C GLN A 107 -5.32 2.45 13.47
N ASN A 108 -4.79 3.17 12.48
CA ASN A 108 -5.25 3.06 11.10
C ASN A 108 -4.87 1.70 10.47
N LEU A 109 -3.75 1.10 10.88
CA LEU A 109 -3.42 -0.29 10.54
C LEU A 109 -4.43 -1.27 11.13
N ALA A 110 -4.85 -1.12 12.39
CA ALA A 110 -5.85 -1.99 12.99
C ALA A 110 -7.21 -1.92 12.26
N LYS A 111 -7.60 -0.73 11.76
CA LYS A 111 -8.84 -0.53 10.99
C LYS A 111 -8.87 -1.31 9.67
N VAL A 112 -7.72 -1.70 9.13
CA VAL A 112 -7.59 -2.44 7.87
C VAL A 112 -8.27 -3.79 7.92
N PHE A 113 -8.19 -4.46 9.07
CA PHE A 113 -8.63 -5.84 9.24
C PHE A 113 -10.08 -5.96 9.72
N LEU A 114 -10.82 -4.84 9.74
CA LEU A 114 -12.21 -4.86 10.19
C LEU A 114 -13.13 -5.45 9.13
N PRO A 115 -14.03 -6.37 9.52
CA PRO A 115 -15.02 -6.90 8.59
C PRO A 115 -15.95 -5.79 8.10
N SER A 116 -16.38 -5.92 6.85
CA SER A 116 -17.42 -5.08 6.26
C SER A 116 -18.79 -5.77 6.36
N GLY A 117 -19.86 -4.99 6.41
CA GLY A 117 -21.24 -5.53 6.46
C GLY A 117 -21.68 -6.11 7.80
N VAL A 118 -20.94 -5.87 8.89
CA VAL A 118 -21.33 -6.25 10.26
C VAL A 118 -21.89 -5.04 11.03
N PRO A 119 -22.73 -5.24 12.07
CA PRO A 119 -23.20 -4.16 12.94
C PRO A 119 -22.07 -3.42 13.65
N ASP A 120 -22.27 -2.13 13.94
CA ASP A 120 -21.24 -1.26 14.55
C ASP A 120 -20.72 -1.76 15.89
N LEU A 121 -21.59 -2.32 16.74
CA LEU A 121 -21.20 -2.88 18.04
C LEU A 121 -20.21 -4.04 17.86
N VAL A 122 -20.51 -4.93 16.93
CA VAL A 122 -19.64 -6.07 16.59
C VAL A 122 -18.34 -5.57 15.96
N ARG A 123 -18.42 -4.56 15.08
CA ARG A 123 -17.26 -3.92 14.47
C ARG A 123 -16.31 -3.31 15.51
N ALA A 124 -16.85 -2.70 16.57
CA ALA A 124 -16.08 -2.14 17.67
C ALA A 124 -15.30 -3.22 18.45
N ASP A 125 -15.89 -4.39 18.66
CA ASP A 125 -15.20 -5.52 19.31
C ASP A 125 -14.04 -6.06 18.45
N TYR A 126 -14.26 -6.22 17.14
CA TYR A 126 -13.19 -6.56 16.20
C TYR A 126 -12.08 -5.52 16.21
N PHE A 127 -12.44 -4.24 16.28
CA PHE A 127 -11.47 -3.17 16.32
C PHE A 127 -10.62 -3.18 17.58
N ARG A 128 -11.23 -3.36 18.75
CA ARG A 128 -10.48 -3.52 20.01
C ARG A 128 -9.51 -4.68 19.93
N LYS A 129 -9.96 -5.86 19.48
CA LYS A 129 -9.10 -7.05 19.31
C LYS A 129 -7.96 -6.81 18.33
N ALA A 130 -8.23 -6.16 17.20
CA ALA A 130 -7.21 -5.82 16.23
C ALA A 130 -6.18 -4.82 16.81
N GLN A 131 -6.63 -3.83 17.57
CA GLN A 131 -5.72 -2.90 18.27
C GLN A 131 -4.86 -3.63 19.30
N ASP A 132 -5.45 -4.50 20.12
CA ASP A 132 -4.72 -5.28 21.13
C ASP A 132 -3.62 -6.12 20.48
N LEU A 133 -3.93 -6.78 19.35
CA LEU A 133 -2.93 -7.52 18.56
C LEU A 133 -1.85 -6.58 18.01
N ILE A 134 -2.22 -5.48 17.35
CA ILE A 134 -1.24 -4.53 16.79
C ILE A 134 -0.32 -3.93 17.87
N ASN A 135 -0.82 -3.74 19.09
CA ASN A 135 -0.02 -3.28 20.23
C ASN A 135 1.04 -4.28 20.69
N THR A 136 0.92 -5.57 20.32
CA THR A 136 2.00 -6.57 20.50
C THR A 136 3.07 -6.49 19.41
N GLY A 137 2.98 -5.51 18.51
CA GLY A 137 3.93 -5.26 17.43
C GLY A 137 3.88 -6.33 16.35
N ALA A 138 5.06 -6.70 15.85
CA ALA A 138 5.20 -7.60 14.71
C ALA A 138 4.54 -8.98 14.91
N ILE A 139 4.46 -9.47 16.15
CA ILE A 139 3.83 -10.76 16.47
C ILE A 139 2.33 -10.69 16.20
N GLY A 140 1.63 -9.69 16.72
CA GLY A 140 0.19 -9.56 16.50
C GLY A 140 -0.17 -9.22 15.07
N LEU A 141 0.64 -8.42 14.35
CA LEU A 141 0.45 -8.24 12.90
C LEU A 141 0.63 -9.56 12.14
N THR A 142 1.60 -10.39 12.53
CA THR A 142 1.77 -11.74 11.97
C THR A 142 0.53 -12.61 12.20
N GLN A 143 -0.05 -12.57 13.40
CA GLN A 143 -1.28 -13.29 13.72
C GLN A 143 -2.48 -12.80 12.89
N LEU A 144 -2.65 -11.48 12.75
CA LEU A 144 -3.71 -10.90 11.91
C LEU A 144 -3.58 -11.33 10.45
N ILE A 145 -2.37 -11.31 9.89
CA ILE A 145 -2.15 -11.70 8.48
C ILE A 145 -2.34 -13.21 8.27
N THR A 146 -1.88 -14.04 9.21
CA THR A 146 -2.00 -15.50 9.11
C THR A 146 -3.44 -16.00 9.28
N ALA A 147 -4.29 -15.24 9.97
CA ALA A 147 -5.72 -15.54 10.10
C ALA A 147 -6.49 -15.52 8.77
N PHE A 148 -5.95 -14.91 7.71
CA PHE A 148 -6.55 -14.98 6.38
C PHE A 148 -6.18 -16.28 5.66
N GLU A 149 -7.19 -17.03 5.22
CA GLU A 149 -7.09 -18.27 4.43
C GLU A 149 -6.70 -18.02 2.95
N THR A 150 -5.74 -17.13 2.71
CA THR A 150 -5.16 -16.86 1.39
C THR A 150 -3.72 -17.35 1.33
N THR A 151 -3.20 -17.65 0.14
CA THR A 151 -1.76 -17.93 -0.05
C THR A 151 -0.89 -16.70 0.15
N ARG A 152 -1.43 -15.49 -0.08
CA ARG A 152 -0.67 -14.22 0.03
C ARG A 152 -1.58 -13.05 0.39
N VAL A 153 -1.04 -12.12 1.17
CA VAL A 153 -1.67 -10.85 1.53
C VAL A 153 -0.84 -9.70 0.94
N ILE A 154 -1.49 -8.82 0.19
CA ILE A 154 -0.92 -7.57 -0.31
C ILE A 154 -1.38 -6.45 0.61
N LEU A 155 -0.47 -5.88 1.39
CA LEU A 155 -0.75 -4.73 2.25
C LEU A 155 -0.16 -3.48 1.62
N VAL A 156 -1.01 -2.56 1.19
CA VAL A 156 -0.62 -1.29 0.61
C VAL A 156 -0.68 -0.18 1.66
N ILE A 157 0.42 0.55 1.82
CA ILE A 157 0.47 1.81 2.56
C ILE A 157 0.61 2.95 1.55
N ASP A 158 -0.50 3.61 1.28
CA ASP A 158 -0.55 4.79 0.42
C ASP A 158 -0.13 6.03 1.22
N GLN A 159 0.57 6.96 0.56
CA GLN A 159 1.14 8.17 1.18
C GLN A 159 1.94 7.91 2.46
N PHE A 160 2.97 7.06 2.37
CA PHE A 160 3.81 6.69 3.52
C PHE A 160 4.51 7.90 4.15
N GLU A 161 4.70 9.01 3.43
CA GLU A 161 5.19 10.27 3.98
C GLU A 161 4.31 10.84 5.12
N GLU A 162 3.05 10.43 5.23
CA GLU A 162 2.16 10.81 6.35
C GLU A 162 2.72 10.38 7.70
N CYS A 163 3.49 9.29 7.75
CA CYS A 163 4.19 8.89 8.97
C CYS A 163 5.14 9.97 9.48
N PHE A 164 5.78 10.74 8.60
CA PHE A 164 6.75 11.77 8.99
C PHE A 164 6.14 13.16 9.10
N THR A 165 5.01 13.38 8.43
CA THR A 165 4.38 14.71 8.32
C THR A 165 3.17 14.90 9.23
N LEU A 166 2.42 13.83 9.53
CA LEU A 166 1.19 13.88 10.32
C LEU A 166 1.33 13.21 11.69
N CYS A 167 2.07 12.09 11.78
CA CYS A 167 2.28 11.41 13.05
C CYS A 167 3.32 12.15 13.90
N ARG A 168 2.84 12.82 14.95
CA ARG A 168 3.66 13.62 15.89
C ARG A 168 4.23 12.82 17.05
N ASP A 169 3.78 11.58 17.23
CA ASP A 169 4.25 10.68 18.28
C ASP A 169 5.37 9.81 17.72
N ASP A 170 6.61 10.12 18.10
CA ASP A 170 7.80 9.43 17.62
C ASP A 170 7.85 7.97 18.08
N VAL A 171 7.28 7.68 19.26
CA VAL A 171 7.20 6.31 19.80
C VAL A 171 6.20 5.49 19.00
N GLU A 172 5.01 6.04 18.74
CA GLU A 172 4.00 5.39 17.90
C GLU A 172 4.54 5.14 16.48
N ARG A 173 5.26 6.12 15.91
CA ARG A 173 5.90 5.99 14.59
C ARG A 173 6.94 4.89 14.57
N GLN A 174 7.82 4.81 15.58
CA GLN A 174 8.82 3.75 15.68
C GLN A 174 8.17 2.37 15.82
N GLN A 175 7.18 2.23 16.72
CA GLN A 175 6.45 0.98 16.93
C GLN A 175 5.75 0.51 15.65
N PHE A 176 5.15 1.43 14.89
CA PHE A 176 4.55 1.12 13.59
C PHE A 176 5.56 0.53 12.61
N PHE A 177 6.76 1.08 12.53
CA PHE A 177 7.78 0.62 11.59
C PHE A 177 8.36 -0.72 12.01
N GLU A 178 8.66 -0.90 13.30
CA GLU A 178 9.10 -2.17 13.85
C GLU A 178 8.06 -3.28 13.66
N CYS A 179 6.78 -2.94 13.83
CA CYS A 179 5.66 -3.85 13.57
C CYS A 179 5.63 -4.32 12.11
N LEU A 180 5.71 -3.39 11.15
CA LEU A 180 5.72 -3.70 9.72
C LEU A 180 6.95 -4.52 9.30
N LEU A 181 8.15 -4.04 9.62
CA LEU A 181 9.40 -4.71 9.25
C LEU A 181 9.47 -6.09 9.86
N GLY A 182 9.15 -6.20 11.15
CA GLY A 182 9.15 -7.48 11.83
C GLY A 182 8.11 -8.46 11.27
N ALA A 183 6.97 -8.01 10.76
CA ALA A 183 6.01 -8.89 10.11
C ALA A 183 6.50 -9.34 8.72
N VAL A 184 7.09 -8.43 7.92
CA VAL A 184 7.68 -8.77 6.61
C VAL A 184 8.78 -9.83 6.76
N ASP A 185 9.62 -9.73 7.79
CA ASP A 185 10.68 -10.73 8.06
C ASP A 185 10.11 -12.09 8.46
N ARG A 186 8.99 -12.12 9.20
CA ARG A 186 8.40 -13.35 9.75
C ARG A 186 7.51 -14.11 8.75
N LEU A 187 6.87 -13.38 7.85
CA LEU A 187 5.82 -13.91 6.98
C LEU A 187 6.33 -14.35 5.59
N ASP A 188 7.60 -14.08 5.27
CA ASP A 188 8.21 -14.41 3.97
C ASP A 188 7.28 -14.11 2.79
N SER A 189 6.83 -15.12 2.04
CA SER A 189 5.95 -14.95 0.88
C SER A 189 4.46 -14.76 1.23
N LYS A 190 4.04 -14.93 2.49
CA LYS A 190 2.64 -14.74 2.92
C LYS A 190 2.26 -13.25 2.95
N LEU A 191 3.20 -12.34 3.20
CA LEU A 191 2.98 -10.89 3.18
C LEU A 191 3.82 -10.22 2.10
N CYS A 192 3.18 -9.38 1.29
CA CYS A 192 3.86 -8.40 0.46
C CYS A 192 3.43 -6.99 0.87
N LEU A 193 4.38 -6.24 1.43
CA LEU A 193 4.20 -4.83 1.75
C LEU A 193 4.49 -3.97 0.53
N VAL A 194 3.54 -3.13 0.13
CA VAL A 194 3.71 -2.16 -0.95
C VAL A 194 3.51 -0.78 -0.36
N LEU A 195 4.46 0.12 -0.52
CA LEU A 195 4.30 1.51 -0.07
C LEU A 195 4.44 2.49 -1.22
N THR A 196 3.67 3.57 -1.17
CA THR A 196 3.93 4.75 -2.02
C THR A 196 4.56 5.82 -1.16
N LEU A 197 5.62 6.46 -1.66
CA LEU A 197 6.33 7.49 -0.94
C LEU A 197 6.71 8.63 -1.90
N ARG A 198 6.66 9.88 -1.44
CA ARG A 198 7.23 10.96 -2.23
C ARG A 198 8.75 10.86 -2.29
N ALA A 199 9.34 11.14 -3.45
CA ALA A 199 10.77 10.98 -3.66
C ALA A 199 11.63 11.84 -2.72
N ASP A 200 11.14 13.02 -2.32
CA ASP A 200 11.80 13.93 -1.36
C ASP A 200 11.78 13.41 0.09
N PHE A 201 10.98 12.39 0.42
CA PHE A 201 10.97 11.73 1.73
C PHE A 201 11.78 10.43 1.74
N PHE A 202 12.41 10.05 0.62
CA PHE A 202 13.19 8.81 0.55
C PHE A 202 14.34 8.79 1.56
N ASP A 203 15.11 9.88 1.67
CA ASP A 203 16.25 9.96 2.58
C ASP A 203 15.82 9.89 4.05
N VAL A 204 14.71 10.54 4.39
CA VAL A 204 14.11 10.49 5.74
C VAL A 204 13.70 9.06 6.08
N ALA A 205 13.01 8.38 5.17
CA ALA A 205 12.58 7.00 5.37
C ALA A 205 13.76 6.03 5.45
N TYR A 206 14.77 6.21 4.59
CA TYR A 206 15.98 5.38 4.59
C TYR A 206 16.80 5.57 5.87
N HIS A 207 16.98 6.81 6.32
CA HIS A 207 17.65 7.10 7.58
C HIS A 207 16.94 6.39 8.74
N PHE A 208 15.62 6.56 8.84
CA PHE A 208 14.83 5.94 9.91
C PHE A 208 14.88 4.40 9.86
N TYR A 209 14.78 3.80 8.67
CA TYR A 209 14.99 2.36 8.49
C TYR A 209 16.37 1.92 8.99
N SER A 210 17.43 2.63 8.59
CA SER A 210 18.81 2.30 8.97
C SER A 210 19.05 2.40 10.48
N THR A 211 18.37 3.32 11.16
CA THR A 211 18.41 3.45 12.63
C THR A 211 17.75 2.25 13.29
N ILE A 212 16.52 1.91 12.87
CA ILE A 212 15.79 0.76 13.43
C ILE A 212 16.52 -0.55 13.18
N SER A 213 17.07 -0.75 11.98
CA SER A 213 17.78 -1.98 11.62
C SER A 213 19.10 -2.18 12.37
N LYS A 214 19.68 -1.12 12.96
CA LYS A 214 20.91 -1.22 13.78
C LYS A 214 20.62 -1.56 15.24
N ILE A 215 19.39 -1.33 15.70
CA ILE A 215 18.97 -1.55 17.10
C ILE A 215 18.46 -3.00 17.28
N ARG A 216 18.08 -3.67 16.19
CA ARG A 216 17.75 -5.10 16.12
C ARG A 216 19.00 -5.95 15.91
#